data_AF-A0A9P5NG43-F1
#
_entry.id   AF-A0A9P5NG43-F1
#
_cell.length_a   1.000
_cell.length_b   1.000
_cell.length_c   1.000
_cell.angle_alpha   90.00
_cell.angle_beta   90.00
_cell.angle_gamma   90.00
#
_symmetry.space_group_name_H-M   'P 1'
#
loop_
_entity.id
_entity.type
_entity.pdbx_description
1 polymer ?
#
loop_
_entity_poly.entity_id
_entity_poly.type
_entity_poly.pdbx_seq_one_letter_code
_entity_poly.pdbx_strand_id
1 'polypeptide(L)'
;MFTSFADLFGGGALERDNRPKRAWTLPPAPGPTLRQRIERKEREAGLRCFDVSCGVGPSDEEPFGASEGEGGKQVSIMSMADHTALMCGHTFHNTCLVSAERVALSAKGAEGVVETGDGQVEVLCPICRGAGCVSRAEWDAGVEALA
;
A
#
# COMPACT_ATOMS: atom_id res chain seq x y z
N MET A 1 -27.44 25.64 -64.00
CA MET A 1 -26.66 24.41 -64.26
C MET A 1 -25.44 24.47 -63.35
N PHE A 2 -25.46 23.74 -62.23
CA PHE A 2 -24.31 23.69 -61.33
C PHE A 2 -23.56 22.38 -61.61
N THR A 3 -22.30 22.50 -62.01
CA THR A 3 -21.39 21.35 -62.16
C THR A 3 -21.12 20.77 -60.76
N SER A 4 -21.31 19.46 -60.64
CA SER A 4 -21.01 18.71 -59.43
C SER A 4 -19.51 18.81 -59.12
N PHE A 5 -19.17 19.13 -57.88
CA PHE A 5 -17.79 19.24 -57.39
C PHE A 5 -17.05 17.88 -57.35
N ALA A 6 -17.73 16.79 -57.70
CA ALA A 6 -17.24 15.42 -57.59
C ALA A 6 -16.21 15.03 -58.67
N ASP A 7 -16.07 15.81 -59.74
CA ASP A 7 -15.22 15.42 -60.89
C ASP A 7 -13.79 16.01 -60.84
N LEU A 8 -13.43 16.79 -59.82
CA LEU A 8 -12.15 17.52 -59.77
C LEU A 8 -10.99 16.76 -59.11
N PHE A 9 -11.27 15.65 -58.44
CA PHE A 9 -10.24 14.81 -57.84
C PHE A 9 -10.38 13.40 -58.41
N GLY A 10 -9.65 13.14 -59.50
CA GLY A 10 -9.41 11.80 -60.03
C GLY A 10 -8.83 10.92 -58.94
N GLY A 11 -9.73 10.27 -58.19
CA GLY A 11 -9.44 9.42 -57.07
C GLY A 11 -8.98 8.06 -57.57
N GLY A 12 -7.74 7.99 -58.07
CA GLY A 12 -7.00 6.74 -58.07
C GLY A 12 -6.93 6.27 -56.62
N ALA A 13 -7.67 5.20 -56.30
CA ALA A 13 -7.64 4.60 -54.98
C ALA A 13 -6.20 4.20 -54.68
N LEU A 14 -5.52 4.97 -53.82
CA LEU A 14 -4.23 4.56 -53.27
C LEU A 14 -4.43 3.19 -52.67
N GLU A 15 -3.77 2.20 -53.26
CA GLU A 15 -3.78 0.81 -52.84
C GLU A 15 -3.46 0.80 -51.35
N ARG A 16 -4.48 0.51 -50.52
CA ARG A 16 -4.31 0.52 -49.07
C ARG A 16 -3.32 -0.59 -48.77
N ASP A 17 -2.17 -0.18 -48.24
CA ASP A 17 -1.10 -1.08 -47.81
C ASP A 17 -1.70 -2.22 -46.97
N ASN A 18 -1.81 -3.41 -47.57
CA ASN A 18 -2.38 -4.61 -46.96
C ASN A 18 -1.38 -5.30 -46.01
N ARG A 19 -0.26 -4.63 -45.68
CA ARG A 19 0.67 -5.13 -44.67
C ARG A 19 -0.06 -5.22 -43.32
N PRO A 20 0.05 -6.37 -42.62
CA PRO A 20 -0.53 -6.51 -41.30
C PRO A 20 0.06 -5.42 -40.39
N LYS A 21 -0.82 -4.61 -39.80
CA LYS A 21 -0.42 -3.57 -38.85
C LYS A 21 0.26 -4.25 -37.66
N ARG A 22 1.46 -3.77 -37.29
CA ARG A 22 2.13 -4.26 -36.08
C ARG A 22 1.18 -4.08 -34.89
N ALA A 23 0.92 -5.16 -34.16
CA ALA A 23 0.16 -5.09 -32.93
C ALA A 23 0.91 -4.19 -31.95
N TRP A 24 0.25 -3.15 -31.45
CA TRP A 24 0.85 -2.27 -30.46
C TRP A 24 0.93 -3.05 -29.14
N THR A 25 2.15 -3.33 -28.67
CA THR A 25 2.39 -3.98 -27.38
C THR A 25 2.92 -2.97 -26.38
N LEU A 26 2.43 -3.03 -25.15
CA LEU A 26 2.99 -2.23 -24.07
C LEU A 26 4.48 -2.59 -23.88
N PRO A 27 5.35 -1.62 -23.62
CA PRO A 27 6.72 -1.92 -23.21
C PRO A 27 6.70 -2.74 -21.91
N PRO A 28 7.72 -3.55 -21.65
CA PRO A 28 7.85 -4.24 -20.38
C PRO A 28 7.82 -3.21 -19.25
N ALA A 29 7.18 -3.57 -18.13
CA ALA A 29 7.08 -2.68 -16.99
C ALA A 29 8.49 -2.21 -16.57
N PRO A 30 8.68 -0.91 -16.32
CA PRO A 30 9.95 -0.45 -15.75
C PRO A 30 10.17 -1.20 -14.45
N GLY A 31 11.35 -1.81 -14.30
CA GLY A 31 11.70 -2.54 -13.10
C GLY A 31 11.67 -1.64 -11.85
N PRO A 32 11.87 -2.21 -10.65
CA PRO A 32 11.80 -1.45 -9.41
C PRO A 32 12.85 -0.34 -9.40
N THR A 33 12.41 0.87 -9.05
CA THR A 33 13.26 2.06 -8.96
C THR A 33 14.28 1.92 -7.83
N LEU A 34 15.35 2.72 -7.86
CA LEU A 34 16.35 2.72 -6.78
C LEU A 34 15.71 2.98 -5.41
N ARG A 35 14.80 3.96 -5.33
CA ARG A 35 14.00 4.25 -4.13
C ARG A 35 13.24 3.02 -3.63
N GLN A 36 12.49 2.35 -4.51
CA GLN A 36 11.73 1.14 -4.13
C GLN A 36 12.63 0.00 -3.62
N ARG A 37 13.86 -0.11 -4.14
CA ARG A 37 14.84 -1.10 -3.66
C ARG A 37 15.38 -0.74 -2.28
N ILE A 38 15.64 0.54 -2.03
CA ILE A 38 16.10 1.05 -0.73
C ILE A 38 15.01 0.85 0.32
N GLU A 39 13.79 1.33 0.06
CA GLU A 39 12.66 1.20 1.00
C GLU A 39 12.33 -0.27 1.31
N ARG A 40 12.53 -1.18 0.34
CA ARG A 40 12.40 -2.62 0.59
C ARG A 40 13.44 -3.11 1.59
N LYS A 41 14.72 -2.73 1.42
CA LYS A 41 15.81 -3.11 2.33
C LYS A 41 15.64 -2.52 3.72
N GLU A 42 15.19 -1.28 3.82
CA GLU A 42 14.90 -0.62 5.10
C GLU A 42 13.82 -1.38 5.87
N ARG A 43 12.78 -1.85 5.16
CA ARG A 43 11.72 -2.65 5.76
C ARG A 43 12.20 -4.03 6.20
N GLU A 44 13.00 -4.70 5.38
CA GLU A 44 13.64 -5.98 5.73
C GLU A 44 14.58 -5.83 6.95
N ALA A 45 15.18 -4.65 7.13
CA ALA A 45 15.99 -4.28 8.29
C ALA A 45 15.18 -3.78 9.50
N GLY A 46 13.84 -3.70 9.40
CA GLY A 46 12.97 -3.20 10.48
C GLY A 46 13.04 -1.69 10.71
N LEU A 47 13.71 -0.92 9.85
CA LEU A 47 13.82 0.54 9.94
C LEU A 47 12.58 1.26 9.42
N ARG A 48 11.74 0.53 8.66
CA ARG A 48 10.49 1.03 8.10
C ARG A 48 9.39 0.00 8.26
N CYS A 49 8.17 0.44 8.51
CA CYS A 49 7.03 -0.46 8.54
C CYS A 49 6.36 -0.58 7.15
N PHE A 50 5.26 -1.34 7.06
CA PHE A 50 4.53 -1.53 5.81
C PHE A 50 3.48 -0.46 5.53
N ASP A 51 3.18 0.45 6.46
CA ASP A 51 2.20 1.51 6.21
C ASP A 51 2.69 2.49 5.13
N VAL A 52 1.81 2.80 4.18
CA VAL A 52 2.11 3.67 3.02
C VAL A 52 2.26 5.14 3.42
N SER A 53 1.65 5.52 4.54
CA SER A 53 1.71 6.87 5.10
C SER A 53 2.82 7.03 6.13
N CYS A 54 3.63 5.98 6.38
CA CYS A 54 4.69 6.02 7.37
C CYS A 54 5.81 6.98 6.96
N GLY A 55 5.90 8.10 7.67
CA GLY A 55 7.01 9.05 7.56
C GLY A 55 8.26 8.65 8.32
N VAL A 56 8.19 7.60 9.15
CA VAL A 56 9.33 7.10 9.92
C VAL A 56 10.21 6.23 9.03
N GLY A 57 11.49 6.60 8.92
CA GLY A 57 12.54 5.88 8.20
C GLY A 57 13.81 6.73 8.15
N PRO A 58 14.95 6.13 7.77
CA PRO A 58 16.19 6.88 7.63
C PRO A 58 16.04 7.97 6.56
N SER A 59 16.55 9.16 6.86
CA SER A 59 16.51 10.31 5.96
C SER A 59 17.93 10.78 5.63
N ASP A 60 18.08 11.63 4.62
CA ASP A 60 19.41 12.20 4.27
C ASP A 60 20.00 13.03 5.43
N GLU A 61 19.13 13.65 6.25
CA GLU A 61 19.51 14.44 7.42
C GLU A 61 19.85 13.53 8.62
N GLU A 62 19.16 12.39 8.74
CA GLU A 62 19.30 11.42 9.82
C GLU A 62 19.49 9.99 9.26
N PRO A 63 20.69 9.69 8.73
CA PRO A 63 20.94 8.46 7.95
C PRO A 63 20.93 7.19 8.80
N PHE A 64 21.14 7.32 10.12
CA PHE A 64 21.20 6.17 11.03
C PHE A 64 19.92 5.97 11.84
N GLY A 65 19.04 6.98 11.92
CA GLY A 65 17.88 6.99 12.81
C GLY A 65 18.25 6.78 14.28
N ALA A 66 17.44 7.26 15.23
CA ALA A 66 17.56 6.77 16.60
C ALA A 66 17.16 5.29 16.59
N SER A 67 18.14 4.39 16.78
CA SER A 67 17.95 2.93 16.69
C SER A 67 16.90 2.38 17.64
N GLU A 68 16.43 3.15 18.61
CA GLU A 68 15.42 2.77 19.59
C GLU A 68 14.68 4.04 20.06
N GLY A 69 13.59 4.47 19.41
CA GLY A 69 12.81 5.58 19.97
C GLY A 69 11.70 6.19 19.12
N GLU A 70 11.94 6.50 17.85
CA GLU A 70 11.01 7.37 17.10
C GLU A 70 9.93 6.61 16.30
N GLY A 71 10.12 5.31 16.05
CA GLY A 71 9.18 4.49 15.28
C GLY A 71 8.20 3.65 16.08
N GLY A 72 8.36 3.52 17.40
CA GLY A 72 7.59 2.56 18.19
C GLY A 72 7.91 1.10 17.83
N LYS A 73 7.44 0.17 18.67
CA LYS A 73 7.65 -1.28 18.42
C LYS A 73 6.87 -1.69 17.17
N GLN A 74 7.52 -2.46 16.30
CA GLN A 74 6.84 -3.11 15.18
C GLN A 74 5.98 -4.27 15.68
N VAL A 75 4.75 -4.33 15.19
CA VAL A 75 3.75 -5.34 15.51
C VAL A 75 3.33 -6.07 14.24
N SER A 76 2.97 -7.35 14.40
CA SER A 76 2.43 -8.18 13.33
C SER A 76 0.99 -8.51 13.63
N ILE A 77 0.15 -8.60 12.60
CA ILE A 77 -1.27 -8.94 12.76
C ILE A 77 -1.40 -10.48 12.81
N MET A 78 -1.96 -10.99 13.89
CA MET A 78 -2.22 -12.42 14.10
C MET A 78 -3.55 -12.84 13.48
N SER A 79 -3.67 -14.12 13.16
CA SER A 79 -4.92 -14.73 12.69
C SER A 79 -5.94 -14.81 13.83
N MET A 80 -7.21 -14.53 13.53
CA MET A 80 -8.30 -14.71 14.50
C MET A 80 -8.60 -16.17 14.83
N ALA A 81 -8.32 -17.10 13.91
CA ALA A 81 -8.59 -18.52 14.14
C ALA A 81 -7.47 -19.19 14.96
N ASP A 82 -6.25 -18.65 14.84
CA ASP A 82 -5.06 -19.13 15.54
C ASP A 82 -4.18 -17.94 15.88
N HIS A 83 -4.29 -17.49 17.13
CA HIS A 83 -3.60 -16.32 17.66
C HIS A 83 -2.07 -16.47 17.72
N THR A 84 -1.52 -17.63 17.35
CA THR A 84 -0.09 -17.87 17.21
C THR A 84 0.40 -17.77 15.76
N ALA A 85 -0.52 -17.82 14.79
CA ALA A 85 -0.22 -17.75 13.38
C ALA A 85 -0.36 -16.32 12.85
N LEU A 86 0.59 -15.91 12.00
CA LEU A 86 0.52 -14.62 11.30
C LEU A 86 -0.62 -14.61 10.29
N MET A 87 -1.43 -13.54 10.29
CA MET A 87 -2.45 -13.32 9.25
C MET A 87 -1.80 -12.96 7.91
N CYS A 88 -0.73 -12.15 7.94
CA CYS A 88 0.08 -11.80 6.77
C CYS A 88 1.51 -11.44 7.19
N GLY A 89 2.42 -11.33 6.22
CA GLY A 89 3.81 -10.90 6.46
C GLY A 89 4.01 -9.39 6.60
N HIS A 90 2.95 -8.60 6.76
CA HIS A 90 3.06 -7.14 6.91
C HIS A 90 3.21 -6.77 8.39
N THR A 91 4.26 -6.01 8.68
CA THR A 91 4.55 -5.45 10.01
C THR A 91 4.30 -3.94 10.05
N PHE A 92 3.82 -3.43 11.18
CA PHE A 92 3.43 -2.04 11.33
C PHE A 92 4.05 -1.47 12.60
N HIS A 93 4.42 -0.20 12.62
CA HIS A 93 4.57 0.48 13.91
C HIS A 93 3.22 0.47 14.63
N ASN A 94 3.22 0.26 15.94
CA ASN A 94 1.98 0.28 16.73
C ASN A 94 1.15 1.56 16.49
N THR A 95 1.80 2.72 16.43
CA THR A 95 1.18 4.03 16.13
C THR A 95 0.60 4.10 14.71
N CYS A 96 1.33 3.60 13.70
CA CYS A 96 0.85 3.53 12.32
C CYS A 96 -0.39 2.62 12.21
N LEU A 97 -0.39 1.47 12.88
CA LEU A 97 -1.52 0.55 12.86
C LEU A 97 -2.77 1.16 13.50
N VAL A 98 -2.64 1.78 14.68
CA VAL A 98 -3.74 2.49 15.34
C VAL A 98 -4.31 3.60 14.46
N SER A 99 -3.43 4.39 13.83
CA SER A 99 -3.85 5.47 12.94
C SER A 99 -4.62 4.93 11.73
N ALA A 100 -4.12 3.87 11.10
CA ALA A 100 -4.79 3.26 9.95
C ALA A 100 -6.15 2.65 10.32
N GLU A 101 -6.25 1.99 11.48
CA GLU A 101 -7.50 1.41 11.95
C GLU A 101 -8.53 2.49 12.29
N ARG A 102 -8.14 3.59 12.95
CA ARG A 102 -9.04 4.74 13.20
C ARG A 102 -9.62 5.31 11.90
N VAL A 103 -8.81 5.39 10.84
CA VAL A 103 -9.27 5.81 9.51
C VAL A 103 -10.24 4.77 8.92
N ALA A 104 -9.93 3.48 9.04
CA ALA A 104 -10.78 2.40 8.54
C ALA A 104 -12.15 2.36 9.26
N LEU A 105 -12.18 2.53 10.58
CA LEU A 105 -13.40 2.62 11.38
C LEU A 105 -14.23 3.86 11.01
N SER A 106 -13.58 5.01 10.84
CA SER A 106 -14.22 6.25 10.39
C SER A 106 -14.90 6.06 9.03
N ALA A 107 -14.24 5.35 8.10
CA ALA A 107 -14.81 5.03 6.80
C ALA A 107 -16.02 4.07 6.87
N LYS A 108 -16.12 3.26 7.92
CA LYS A 108 -17.24 2.34 8.18
C LYS A 108 -18.35 2.96 9.05
N GLY A 109 -18.14 4.17 9.58
CA GLY A 109 -19.07 4.79 10.54
C GLY A 109 -19.13 4.09 11.90
N ALA A 110 -18.05 3.39 12.28
CA ALA A 110 -17.94 2.70 13.56
C ALA A 110 -17.18 3.57 14.58
N GLU A 111 -17.69 3.66 15.81
CA GLU A 111 -17.04 4.36 16.92
C GLU A 111 -16.36 3.34 17.84
N GLY A 112 -15.10 3.03 17.56
CA GLY A 112 -14.27 2.18 18.41
C GLY A 112 -13.88 0.84 17.79
N VAL A 113 -12.77 0.30 18.30
CA VAL A 113 -12.29 -1.03 17.92
C VAL A 113 -13.10 -2.13 18.60
N VAL A 114 -13.19 -3.28 17.93
CA VAL A 114 -13.86 -4.46 18.48
C VAL A 114 -12.87 -5.26 19.31
N GLU A 115 -13.20 -5.46 20.58
CA GLU A 115 -12.45 -6.37 21.46
C GLU A 115 -12.94 -7.81 21.27
N THR A 116 -12.00 -8.73 21.10
CA THR A 116 -12.27 -10.17 21.09
C THR A 116 -12.37 -10.67 22.53
N GLY A 117 -13.18 -11.70 22.78
CA GLY A 117 -13.39 -12.28 24.12
C GLY A 117 -12.10 -12.71 24.84
N ASP A 118 -11.01 -12.91 24.10
CA ASP A 118 -9.68 -13.30 24.59
C ASP A 118 -8.77 -12.12 24.96
N GLY A 119 -9.31 -10.89 25.06
CA GLY A 119 -8.53 -9.71 25.43
C GLY A 119 -7.62 -9.21 24.30
N GLN A 120 -8.03 -9.42 23.05
CA GLN A 120 -7.33 -8.96 21.86
C GLN A 120 -8.15 -7.93 21.10
N VAL A 121 -7.50 -7.14 20.26
CA VAL A 121 -8.14 -6.08 19.47
C VAL A 121 -8.18 -6.49 18.01
N GLU A 122 -9.38 -6.52 17.43
CA GLU A 122 -9.57 -6.73 16.00
C GLU A 122 -9.08 -5.52 15.21
N VAL A 123 -8.28 -5.79 14.19
CA VAL A 123 -7.71 -4.76 13.29
C VAL A 123 -7.70 -5.27 11.85
N LEU A 124 -7.71 -4.33 10.90
CA LEU A 124 -7.50 -4.60 9.49
C LEU A 124 -6.08 -4.29 9.07
N CYS A 125 -5.48 -5.18 8.28
CA CYS A 125 -4.21 -4.87 7.62
C CYS A 125 -4.40 -3.77 6.56
N PRO A 126 -3.70 -2.63 6.64
CA PRO A 126 -3.84 -1.54 5.65
C PRO A 126 -3.45 -1.94 4.23
N ILE A 127 -2.62 -2.99 4.08
CA ILE A 127 -2.07 -3.43 2.79
C ILE A 127 -2.95 -4.48 2.11
N CYS A 128 -3.22 -5.60 2.79
CA CYS A 128 -4.00 -6.70 2.21
C CYS A 128 -5.48 -6.69 2.63
N ARG A 129 -5.88 -5.80 3.54
CA ARG A 129 -7.24 -5.67 4.08
C ARG A 129 -7.78 -6.92 4.78
N GLY A 130 -6.93 -7.90 5.09
CA GLY A 130 -7.29 -9.02 5.95
C GLY A 130 -7.63 -8.54 7.36
N ALA A 131 -8.63 -9.18 7.97
CA ALA A 131 -8.99 -8.99 9.37
C ALA A 131 -8.20 -9.96 10.24
N GLY A 132 -7.62 -9.44 11.31
CA GLY A 132 -6.86 -10.20 12.29
C GLY A 132 -6.89 -9.50 13.64
N CYS A 133 -5.95 -9.85 14.49
CA CYS A 133 -5.92 -9.32 15.85
C CYS A 133 -4.50 -8.96 16.30
N VAL A 134 -4.44 -8.05 17.26
CA VAL A 134 -3.22 -7.69 18.01
C VAL A 134 -3.49 -7.77 19.50
N SER A 135 -2.44 -7.93 20.30
CA SER A 135 -2.62 -7.93 21.75
C SER A 135 -3.10 -6.57 22.24
N ARG A 136 -3.89 -6.56 23.32
CA ARG A 136 -4.37 -5.29 23.89
C ARG A 136 -3.22 -4.37 24.33
N ALA A 137 -2.15 -4.95 24.88
CA ALA A 137 -0.97 -4.19 25.30
C ALA A 137 -0.26 -3.47 24.14
N GLU A 138 -0.13 -4.14 22.98
CA GLU A 138 0.47 -3.52 21.79
C GLU A 138 -0.41 -2.40 21.21
N TRP A 139 -1.72 -2.62 21.22
CA TRP A 139 -2.70 -1.63 20.80
C TRP A 139 -2.65 -0.39 21.70
N ASP A 140 -2.74 -0.57 23.01
CA ASP A 140 -2.76 0.51 23.99
C ASP A 140 -1.45 1.31 23.95
N ALA A 141 -0.29 0.64 23.81
CA ALA A 141 0.99 1.33 23.62
C ALA A 141 1.01 2.22 22.36
N GLY A 142 0.32 1.80 21.28
CA GLY A 142 0.17 2.61 20.08
C GLY A 142 -0.78 3.79 20.26
N VAL A 143 -1.85 3.61 21.05
CA VAL A 143 -2.80 4.67 21.41
C VAL A 143 -2.15 5.72 22.30
N GLU A 144 -1.41 5.29 23.32
CA GLU A 144 -0.67 6.15 24.26
C GLU A 144 0.40 6.97 23.56
N ALA A 145 1.15 6.37 22.63
CA ALA A 145 2.18 7.07 21.86
C ALA A 145 1.61 8.13 20.87
N LEU A 146 0.29 8.11 20.63
CA LEU A 146 -0.42 9.10 19.79
C LEU A 146 -1.17 10.16 20.59
N ALA A 147 -1.19 10.06 21.93
CA ALA A 147 -1.90 10.98 22.83
C ALA A 147 -1.05 12.21 23.16
#